data_AF-A0AAW7ZZN3-F1
#
_entry.id   AF-A0AAW7ZZN3-F1
#
_cell.length_a   1.000
_cell.length_b   1.000
_cell.length_c   1.000
_cell.angle_alpha   90.00
_cell.angle_beta   90.00
_cell.angle_gamma   90.00
#
_symmetry.space_group_name_H-M   'P 1'
#
loop_
_entity.id
_entity.type
_entity.pdbx_description
1 polymer ?
#
loop_
_entity_poly.entity_id
_entity_poly.type
_entity_poly.pdbx_seq_one_letter_code
_entity_poly.pdbx_strand_id
1 'polypeptide(L)'
;MNNDIWNPAGSIELAHRQALTCVCDAYLFHLVSLHRRPVYRHQYGDISLNQTALQGFIDSYLADKGWSMERRRAHYINILDLIRYMGRKNSDFIDWGTVPTLTPRGIRWLNACFSRLGDMVNSYGGWEGYITATKKGAGQ
;
A
#
# COMPACT_ATOMS: atom_id res chain seq x y z
N MET A 1 -8.57 24.64 -34.69
CA MET A 1 -9.07 24.42 -33.32
C MET A 1 -8.40 23.15 -32.82
N ASN A 2 -7.37 23.31 -31.98
CA ASN A 2 -6.55 22.20 -31.49
C ASN A 2 -7.24 21.53 -30.30
N ASN A 3 -7.51 20.24 -30.41
CA ASN A 3 -8.00 19.38 -29.33
C ASN A 3 -6.84 18.90 -28.43
N ASP A 4 -6.00 19.82 -27.96
CA ASP A 4 -4.79 19.50 -27.15
C ASP A 4 -4.97 19.77 -25.64
N ILE A 5 -6.21 19.75 -25.12
CA ILE A 5 -6.49 20.18 -23.73
C ILE A 5 -6.62 19.00 -22.74
N TRP A 6 -6.42 17.75 -23.17
CA TRP A 6 -6.54 16.60 -22.24
C TRP A 6 -5.48 15.52 -22.46
N ASN A 7 -4.21 15.88 -22.30
CA ASN A 7 -3.18 14.90 -21.95
C ASN A 7 -3.06 14.87 -20.42
N PRO A 8 -3.59 13.85 -19.71
CA PRO A 8 -3.41 13.81 -18.26
C PRO A 8 -1.92 13.56 -18.00
N ALA A 9 -1.29 14.54 -17.37
CA ALA A 9 0.12 14.60 -17.08
C ALA A 9 0.69 13.27 -16.51
N GLY A 10 1.71 12.71 -17.19
CA GLY A 10 2.56 11.62 -16.71
C GLY A 10 2.41 10.29 -17.46
N SER A 11 3.51 9.57 -17.65
CA SER A 11 3.45 8.18 -18.15
C SER A 11 2.59 7.31 -17.24
N ILE A 12 2.00 6.23 -17.77
CA ILE A 12 1.21 5.26 -16.99
C ILE A 12 2.00 4.76 -15.77
N GLU A 13 3.31 4.57 -15.93
CA GLU A 13 4.23 4.19 -14.86
C GLU A 13 4.31 5.22 -13.74
N LEU A 14 4.40 6.51 -14.09
CA LEU A 14 4.43 7.59 -13.11
C LEU A 14 3.12 7.65 -12.34
N ALA A 15 1.99 7.59 -13.04
CA ALA A 15 0.67 7.63 -12.43
C ALA A 15 0.41 6.40 -11.54
N HIS A 16 0.89 5.23 -11.95
CA HIS A 16 0.86 4.01 -11.15
C HIS A 16 1.70 4.17 -9.87
N ARG A 17 2.95 4.64 -10.00
CA ARG A 17 3.86 4.85 -8.86
C ARG A 17 3.28 5.84 -7.86
N GLN A 18 2.75 6.97 -8.34
CA GLN A 18 2.12 7.97 -7.50
C GLN A 18 0.91 7.43 -6.74
N ALA A 19 0.04 6.67 -7.41
CA ALA A 19 -1.12 6.05 -6.77
C ALA A 19 -0.69 5.04 -5.68
N LEU A 20 0.32 4.22 -5.97
CA LEU A 20 0.88 3.29 -5.00
C LEU A 20 1.50 4.01 -3.79
N THR A 21 2.27 5.08 -4.02
CA THR A 21 2.83 5.93 -2.95
C THR A 21 1.73 6.47 -2.05
N CYS A 22 0.66 7.02 -2.63
CA CYS A 22 -0.47 7.55 -1.86
C CYS A 22 -1.13 6.47 -0.99
N VAL A 23 -1.33 5.26 -1.50
CA VAL A 23 -1.87 4.13 -0.74
C VAL A 23 -0.95 3.77 0.44
N CYS A 24 0.36 3.70 0.20
CA CYS A 24 1.33 3.35 1.22
C CYS A 24 1.35 4.41 2.34
N ASP A 25 1.38 5.69 1.98
CA ASP A 25 1.34 6.78 2.96
C ASP A 25 0.05 6.77 3.75
N ALA A 26 -1.09 6.63 3.08
CA ALA A 26 -2.39 6.56 3.72
C ALA A 26 -2.47 5.43 4.75
N TYR A 27 -1.87 4.27 4.44
CA TYR A 27 -1.81 3.15 5.36
C TYR A 27 -0.86 3.39 6.53
N LEU A 28 0.33 3.94 6.29
CA LEU A 28 1.27 4.30 7.34
C LEU A 28 0.67 5.33 8.31
N PHE A 29 0.00 6.37 7.78
CA PHE A 29 -0.75 7.32 8.59
C PHE A 29 -1.86 6.64 9.40
N HIS A 30 -2.57 5.69 8.81
CA HIS A 30 -3.57 4.90 9.53
C HIS A 30 -2.94 4.14 10.70
N LEU A 31 -1.83 3.42 10.49
CA LEU A 31 -1.14 2.70 11.56
C LEU A 31 -0.58 3.62 12.65
N VAL A 32 0.02 4.75 12.26
CA VAL A 32 0.50 5.77 13.20
C VAL A 32 -0.65 6.38 13.99
N SER A 33 -1.82 6.58 13.39
CA SER A 33 -3.01 7.08 14.10
C SER A 33 -3.50 6.12 15.18
N LEU A 34 -3.37 4.80 14.97
CA LEU A 34 -3.80 3.76 15.90
C LEU A 34 -2.76 3.46 16.97
N HIS A 35 -1.48 3.38 16.58
CA HIS A 35 -0.42 2.81 17.41
C HIS A 35 0.72 3.80 17.73
N ARG A 36 0.63 5.05 17.25
CA ARG A 36 1.69 6.07 17.33
C ARG A 36 3.01 5.66 16.69
N ARG A 37 3.02 4.57 15.92
CA ARG A 37 4.17 3.99 15.21
C ARG A 37 3.67 3.28 13.93
N PRO A 38 4.49 3.18 12.87
CA PRO A 38 4.12 2.49 11.62
C PRO A 38 4.24 0.97 11.78
N VAL A 39 3.42 0.39 12.66
CA VAL A 39 3.47 -1.03 13.02
C VAL A 39 2.11 -1.67 12.80
N TYR A 40 2.09 -2.79 12.09
CA TYR A 40 0.94 -3.67 12.04
C TYR A 40 1.05 -4.72 13.16
N ARG A 41 0.09 -4.74 14.08
CA ARG A 41 0.06 -5.70 15.19
C ARG A 41 -0.59 -7.00 14.76
N HIS A 42 0.16 -8.10 14.80
CA HIS A 42 -0.33 -9.44 14.54
C HIS A 42 -0.34 -10.27 15.82
N GLN A 43 -1.13 -11.35 15.86
CA GLN A 43 -1.20 -12.25 17.03
C GLN A 43 0.15 -12.90 17.40
N TYR A 44 1.05 -13.03 16.42
CA TYR A 44 2.39 -13.62 16.59
C TYR A 44 3.51 -12.59 16.73
N GLY A 45 3.18 -11.30 16.78
CA GLY A 45 4.16 -10.22 16.92
C GLY A 45 3.89 -9.01 16.04
N ASP A 46 4.72 -7.99 16.21
CA ASP A 46 4.58 -6.70 15.52
C ASP A 46 5.39 -6.69 14.22
N ILE A 47 4.72 -6.30 13.12
CA ILE A 47 5.37 -6.09 11.82
C ILE A 47 5.64 -4.60 11.68
N SER A 48 6.91 -4.21 11.79
CA SER A 48 7.35 -2.83 11.53
C SER A 48 7.40 -2.57 10.04
N LEU A 49 6.75 -1.48 9.60
CA LEU A 49 6.57 -1.16 8.19
C LEU A 49 7.22 0.18 7.86
N ASN A 50 7.75 0.26 6.64
CA ASN A 50 8.17 1.51 6.01
C ASN A 50 7.56 1.60 4.61
N GLN A 51 7.64 2.79 4.01
CA GLN A 51 7.00 3.07 2.72
C GLN A 51 7.54 2.17 1.60
N THR A 52 8.86 2.01 1.49
CA THR A 52 9.49 1.20 0.45
C THR A 52 9.11 -0.28 0.54
N ALA A 53 9.07 -0.85 1.74
CA ALA A 53 8.68 -2.24 1.97
C ALA A 53 7.20 -2.45 1.63
N LEU A 54 6.33 -1.51 1.98
CA LEU A 54 4.91 -1.52 1.60
C LEU A 54 4.72 -1.49 0.09
N GLN A 55 5.41 -0.58 -0.60
CA GLN A 55 5.35 -0.46 -2.06
C GLN A 55 5.77 -1.77 -2.72
N GLY A 56 6.94 -2.29 -2.32
CA GLY A 56 7.46 -3.55 -2.85
C GLY A 56 6.50 -4.71 -2.62
N PHE A 57 5.98 -4.87 -1.40
CA PHE A 57 5.08 -5.96 -1.04
C PHE A 57 3.74 -5.92 -1.78
N ILE A 58 3.07 -4.76 -1.79
CA ILE A 58 1.76 -4.61 -2.44
C ILE A 58 1.88 -4.82 -3.95
N ASP A 59 2.88 -4.18 -4.55
CA ASP A 59 2.98 -4.15 -6.00
C ASP A 59 3.43 -5.49 -6.58
N SER A 60 4.39 -6.16 -5.93
CA SER A 60 4.81 -7.52 -6.31
C SER A 60 3.68 -8.52 -6.11
N TYR A 61 2.96 -8.46 -4.99
CA TYR A 61 1.83 -9.35 -4.73
C TYR A 61 0.74 -9.29 -5.82
N LEU A 62 0.44 -8.09 -6.32
CA LEU A 62 -0.53 -7.92 -7.40
C LEU A 62 0.07 -8.28 -8.77
N ALA A 63 1.36 -8.03 -8.99
CA ALA A 63 2.06 -8.45 -10.20
C ALA A 63 2.07 -9.98 -10.33
N ASP A 64 2.39 -10.69 -9.24
CA ASP A 64 2.45 -12.16 -9.17
C ASP A 64 1.07 -12.79 -9.42
N LYS A 65 -0.02 -12.05 -9.14
CA LYS A 65 -1.39 -12.43 -9.51
C LYS A 65 -1.73 -12.21 -10.99
N GLY A 66 -0.78 -11.73 -11.79
CA GLY A 66 -0.96 -11.42 -13.21
C GLY A 66 -1.75 -10.14 -13.49
N TRP A 67 -1.79 -9.18 -12.56
CA TRP A 67 -2.51 -7.93 -12.79
C TRP A 67 -1.68 -6.94 -13.61
N SER A 68 -2.27 -6.41 -14.69
CA SER A 68 -1.64 -5.36 -15.49
C SER A 68 -1.39 -4.09 -14.67
N MET A 69 -0.48 -3.23 -15.13
CA MET A 69 -0.13 -1.98 -14.45
C MET A 69 -1.34 -1.04 -14.33
N GLU A 70 -2.19 -0.98 -15.36
CA GLU A 70 -3.42 -0.18 -15.38
C GLU A 70 -4.43 -0.70 -14.36
N ARG A 71 -4.59 -2.03 -14.28
CA ARG A 71 -5.49 -2.67 -13.31
C ARG A 71 -5.02 -2.43 -11.87
N ARG A 72 -3.72 -2.53 -11.62
CA ARG A 72 -3.10 -2.22 -10.31
C ARG A 72 -3.31 -0.75 -9.94
N ARG A 73 -3.03 0.17 -10.86
CA ARG A 73 -3.28 1.61 -10.67
C ARG A 73 -4.76 1.89 -10.35
N ALA A 74 -5.68 1.32 -11.13
CA ALA A 74 -7.11 1.50 -10.90
C ALA A 74 -7.53 0.97 -9.52
N HIS A 75 -6.97 -0.17 -9.10
CA HIS A 75 -7.20 -0.71 -7.76
C HIS A 75 -6.70 0.25 -6.67
N TYR A 76 -5.49 0.81 -6.80
CA TYR A 76 -4.93 1.77 -5.84
C TYR A 76 -5.81 3.00 -5.69
N ILE A 77 -6.29 3.55 -6.81
CA ILE A 77 -7.23 4.69 -6.80
C ILE A 77 -8.54 4.31 -6.10
N ASN A 78 -9.09 3.13 -6.37
CA ASN A 78 -10.36 2.69 -5.80
C ASN A 78 -10.34 2.44 -4.29
N ILE A 79 -9.17 2.15 -3.71
CA ILE A 79 -9.06 1.93 -2.25
C ILE A 79 -8.80 3.23 -1.48
N LEU A 80 -8.45 4.32 -2.17
CA LEU A 80 -8.33 5.66 -1.61
C LEU A 80 -9.71 6.34 -1.55
N ASP A 81 -10.01 7.01 -0.44
CA ASP A 81 -11.23 7.79 -0.27
C ASP A 81 -11.05 9.19 -0.86
N LEU A 82 -11.05 9.25 -2.20
CA LEU A 82 -10.88 10.49 -2.95
C LEU A 82 -12.07 11.45 -2.82
N ILE A 83 -13.27 10.94 -2.54
CA ILE A 83 -14.47 11.77 -2.33
C ILE A 83 -14.29 12.61 -1.08
N ARG A 84 -13.94 11.96 0.04
CA ARG A 84 -13.64 12.66 1.29
C ARG A 84 -12.43 13.58 1.16
N TYR A 85 -11.42 13.16 0.42
CA TYR A 85 -10.24 13.96 0.14
C TYR A 85 -10.57 15.27 -0.59
N MET A 86 -11.37 15.20 -1.66
CA MET A 86 -11.74 16.39 -2.45
C MET A 86 -12.73 17.29 -1.71
N GLY A 87 -13.58 16.72 -0.85
CA GLY A 87 -14.54 17.47 -0.04
C GLY A 87 -13.96 18.14 1.21
N ARG A 88 -12.66 18.04 1.45
CA ARG A 88 -12.04 18.58 2.67
C ARG A 88 -11.99 20.11 2.63
N LYS A 89 -12.25 20.74 3.78
CA LYS A 89 -11.84 22.12 4.04
C LYS A 89 -10.51 22.05 4.77
N ASN A 90 -9.45 22.52 4.13
CA ASN A 90 -8.13 22.60 4.75
C ASN A 90 -8.19 23.53 5.98
N SER A 91 -7.37 23.27 6.99
CA SER A 91 -7.31 24.17 8.15
C SER A 91 -6.71 25.51 7.76
N ASP A 92 -7.18 26.60 8.38
CA ASP A 92 -6.71 27.96 8.11
C ASP A 92 -5.25 28.23 8.57
N PHE A 93 -4.56 27.26 9.18
CA PHE A 93 -3.22 27.45 9.74
C PHE A 93 -2.12 27.02 8.76
N ILE A 94 -1.83 25.72 8.66
CA ILE A 94 -0.80 25.19 7.75
C ILE A 94 -1.27 23.82 7.23
N ASP A 95 -1.50 23.69 5.92
CA ASP A 95 -1.66 22.41 5.22
C ASP A 95 -0.51 22.21 4.23
N TRP A 96 0.50 21.43 4.62
CA TRP A 96 1.66 21.10 3.77
C TRP A 96 1.40 19.93 2.82
N GLY A 97 0.14 19.57 2.62
CA GLY A 97 -0.27 18.47 1.76
C GLY A 97 -0.83 17.34 2.59
N THR A 98 -2.15 17.34 2.74
CA THR A 98 -2.88 16.23 3.34
C THR A 98 -2.95 15.07 2.35
N VAL A 99 -2.60 13.85 2.78
CA VAL A 99 -2.69 12.60 1.99
C VAL A 99 -4.13 12.06 2.01
N PRO A 100 -4.64 11.46 0.92
CA PRO A 100 -5.95 10.80 0.93
C PRO A 100 -6.01 9.68 1.97
N THR A 101 -7.11 9.58 2.69
CA THR A 101 -7.35 8.46 3.60
C THR A 101 -7.72 7.21 2.81
N LEU A 102 -7.48 6.03 3.38
CA LEU A 102 -8.00 4.79 2.83
C LEU A 102 -9.50 4.65 3.11
N THR A 103 -10.20 4.02 2.17
CA THR A 103 -11.55 3.51 2.41
C THR A 103 -11.52 2.40 3.48
N PRO A 104 -12.62 2.15 4.20
CA PRO A 104 -12.71 1.03 5.15
C PRO A 104 -12.40 -0.33 4.50
N ARG A 105 -12.76 -0.49 3.22
CA ARG A 105 -12.45 -1.68 2.43
C ARG A 105 -10.94 -1.78 2.13
N GLY A 106 -10.30 -0.67 1.80
CA GLY A 106 -8.86 -0.59 1.59
C GLY A 106 -8.06 -0.98 2.84
N ILE A 107 -8.46 -0.46 4.01
CA ILE A 107 -7.86 -0.83 5.31
C ILE A 107 -8.01 -2.33 5.57
N ARG A 108 -9.22 -2.88 5.43
CA ARG A 108 -9.46 -4.33 5.62
C ARG A 108 -8.62 -5.17 4.66
N TRP A 109 -8.49 -4.75 3.41
CA TRP A 109 -7.69 -5.45 2.41
C TRP A 109 -6.21 -5.47 2.78
N LEU A 110 -5.62 -4.33 3.15
CA LEU A 110 -4.22 -4.25 3.59
C LEU A 110 -3.99 -5.06 4.87
N ASN A 111 -4.87 -4.95 5.86
CA ASN A 111 -4.79 -5.74 7.08
C ASN A 111 -4.84 -7.24 6.78
N ALA A 112 -5.68 -7.69 5.84
CA ALA A 112 -5.74 -9.08 5.44
C ALA A 112 -4.43 -9.56 4.76
N CYS A 113 -3.81 -8.72 3.93
CA CYS A 113 -2.51 -9.01 3.33
C CYS A 113 -1.43 -9.22 4.40
N PHE A 114 -1.37 -8.34 5.41
CA PHE A 114 -0.39 -8.46 6.50
C PHE A 114 -0.70 -9.56 7.50
N SER A 115 -1.97 -9.83 7.78
CA SER A 115 -2.38 -10.99 8.57
C SER A 115 -1.88 -12.28 7.93
N ARG A 116 -2.13 -12.44 6.63
CA ARG A 116 -1.66 -13.62 5.87
C ARG A 116 -0.14 -13.73 5.84
N LEU A 117 0.57 -12.61 5.74
CA LEU A 117 2.02 -12.59 5.85
C LEU A 117 2.48 -13.08 7.24
N GLY A 118 1.86 -12.58 8.31
CA GLY A 118 2.14 -12.99 9.68
C GLY A 118 1.90 -14.49 9.91
N ASP A 119 0.78 -15.02 9.44
CA ASP A 119 0.46 -16.45 9.51
C ASP A 119 1.48 -17.30 8.74
N MET A 120 1.85 -16.87 7.52
CA MET A 120 2.84 -17.55 6.71
C MET A 120 4.20 -17.58 7.42
N VAL A 121 4.71 -16.42 7.86
CA VAL A 121 6.01 -16.33 8.54
C VAL A 121 6.05 -17.19 9.81
N ASN A 122 4.95 -17.19 10.57
CA ASN A 122 4.83 -18.04 11.75
C ASN A 122 4.85 -19.53 11.40
N SER A 123 4.23 -19.95 10.31
CA SER A 123 4.26 -21.35 9.85
C SER A 123 5.66 -21.87 9.54
N TYR A 124 6.59 -20.98 9.18
CA TYR A 124 8.01 -21.29 8.98
C TYR A 124 8.84 -21.19 10.27
N GLY A 125 8.22 -20.94 11.43
CA GLY A 125 8.93 -20.75 12.71
C GLY A 125 9.57 -19.36 12.85
N GLY A 126 9.15 -18.38 12.04
CA GLY A 126 9.68 -17.03 12.04
C GLY A 126 10.34 -16.63 10.71
N TRP A 127 10.81 -15.38 10.65
CA TRP A 127 11.36 -14.80 9.41
C TRP A 127 12.62 -15.51 8.91
N GLU A 128 13.51 -15.92 9.82
CA GLU A 128 14.73 -16.66 9.49
C GLU A 128 14.43 -18.04 8.91
N GLY A 129 13.42 -18.72 9.46
CA GLY A 129 12.95 -20.00 8.95
C GLY A 129 12.40 -19.89 7.53
N TYR A 130 11.62 -18.83 7.26
CA TYR A 130 11.14 -18.53 5.91
C TYR A 130 12.28 -18.29 4.90
N ILE A 131 13.29 -17.48 5.26
CA ILE A 131 14.46 -17.23 4.40
C ILE A 131 15.22 -18.53 4.12
N THR A 132 15.36 -19.40 5.11
CA THR A 132 16.07 -20.68 4.94
C THR A 132 15.29 -21.62 4.04
N ALA A 133 13.97 -21.71 4.20
CA ALA A 133 13.12 -22.55 3.36
C ALA A 133 13.12 -22.08 1.89
N THR A 134 13.02 -20.78 1.66
CA THR A 134 13.05 -20.20 0.30
C THR A 134 14.41 -20.39 -0.39
N LYS A 135 15.52 -20.23 0.34
CA LYS A 135 16.87 -20.49 -0.21
C LYS A 135 17.10 -21.97 -0.53
N LYS A 136 16.56 -22.90 0.27
CA LYS A 136 16.66 -24.35 0.02
C LYS A 136 15.83 -24.79 -1.19
N GLY A 137 14.66 -24.17 -1.42
CA GLY A 137 13.80 -24.47 -2.56
C GLY A 137 14.29 -23.92 -3.90
N ALA A 138 15.08 -22.84 -3.90
CA ALA A 138 15.64 -22.24 -5.12
C ALA A 138 16.92 -22.94 -5.65
N GLY A 139 17.42 -23.94 -4.93
CA GLY A 139 18.60 -24.74 -5.30
C GLY A 139 18.28 -26.15 -5.80
N GLN A 140 17.03 -26.42 -6.18
CA GLN A 140 16.58 -27.67 -6.82
C GLN A 140 16.19 -27.42 -8.28
#